data_AF-A0A1M5WGL1-F1
#
_entry.id   AF-A0A1M5WGL1-F1
#
_cell.length_a   1.000
_cell.length_b   1.000
_cell.length_c   1.000
_cell.angle_alpha   90.00
_cell.angle_beta   90.00
_cell.angle_gamma   90.00
#
_symmetry.space_group_name_H-M   'P 1'
#
loop_
_entity.id
_entity.type
_entity.pdbx_description
1 polymer ?
#
loop_
_entity_poly.entity_id
_entity_poly.type
_entity_poly.pdbx_seq_one_letter_code
_entity_poly.pdbx_strand_id
1 'polypeptide(L)'
;MNGTALNKIKSKALGVAGTALSRVELATEEGRLKTKFQSLGQKLYKAVQGDLLSTIKDDPSVVELIGDIEETKRRIEDLEAKIAGGGR
;
A
#
# COMPACT_ATOMS: atom_id res chain seq x y z
N MET A 1 6.13 4.33 45.06
CA MET A 1 5.83 5.02 43.78
C MET A 1 6.43 4.25 42.58
N ASN A 2 6.07 2.98 42.36
CA ASN A 2 6.63 2.12 41.29
C ASN A 2 5.74 1.99 40.02
N GLY A 3 4.51 2.51 40.02
CA GLY A 3 3.57 2.36 38.90
C GLY A 3 3.88 3.22 37.67
N THR A 4 4.66 4.29 37.83
CA THR A 4 4.90 5.28 36.76
C THR A 4 5.98 4.86 35.76
N ALA A 5 7.01 4.13 36.18
CA ALA A 5 8.07 3.66 35.27
C ALA A 5 7.60 2.47 34.41
N LEU A 6 6.92 1.49 35.03
CA LEU A 6 6.40 0.31 34.34
C LEU A 6 5.34 0.69 33.28
N ASN A 7 4.47 1.65 33.59
CA ASN A 7 3.46 2.14 32.64
C ASN A 7 4.10 2.87 31.43
N LYS A 8 5.18 3.63 31.65
CA LYS A 8 5.93 4.27 30.56
C LYS A 8 6.61 3.23 29.65
N ILE A 9 7.20 2.18 30.23
CA ILE A 9 7.82 1.09 29.47
C ILE A 9 6.76 0.35 28.64
N LYS A 10 5.61 0.02 29.24
CA LYS A 10 4.49 -0.64 28.54
C LYS A 10 3.95 0.21 27.39
N SER A 11 3.77 1.51 27.60
CA SER A 11 3.31 2.44 26.56
C SER A 11 4.31 2.56 25.40
N LYS A 12 5.60 2.66 25.69
CA LYS A 12 6.64 2.67 24.65
C LYS A 12 6.69 1.36 23.87
N ALA A 13 6.61 0.22 24.55
CA ALA A 13 6.60 -1.10 23.90
C ALA A 13 5.39 -1.27 22.97
N LEU A 14 4.21 -0.81 23.40
CA LEU A 14 3.00 -0.79 22.56
C LEU A 14 3.16 0.14 21.35
N GLY A 15 3.78 1.31 21.52
CA GLY A 15 4.07 2.23 20.42
C GLY A 15 5.01 1.61 19.38
N VAL A 16 6.11 0.99 19.82
CA VAL A 16 7.09 0.32 18.94
C VAL A 16 6.45 -0.86 18.20
N ALA A 17 5.65 -1.67 18.88
CA ALA A 17 4.93 -2.77 18.24
C ALA A 17 3.91 -2.28 17.20
N GLY A 18 3.20 -1.18 17.50
CA GLY A 18 2.28 -0.53 16.57
C GLY A 18 2.99 -0.02 15.32
N THR A 19 4.11 0.69 15.47
CA THR A 19 4.91 1.17 14.32
C THR A 19 5.47 0.01 13.50
N ALA A 20 5.96 -1.06 14.15
CA ALA A 20 6.47 -2.24 13.45
C ALA A 20 5.36 -2.92 12.63
N LEU A 21 4.16 -3.06 13.19
CA LEU A 21 2.99 -3.60 12.49
C LEU A 21 2.62 -2.75 11.27
N SER A 22 2.56 -1.43 11.43
CA SER A 22 2.27 -0.52 10.30
C SER A 22 3.31 -0.60 9.19
N ARG A 23 4.60 -0.84 9.51
CA ARG A 23 5.64 -1.06 8.49
C ARG A 23 5.47 -2.37 7.73
N VAL A 24 5.04 -3.44 8.39
CA VAL A 24 4.72 -4.71 7.72
C VAL A 24 3.50 -4.55 6.81
N GLU A 25 2.49 -3.82 7.28
CA GLU A 25 1.31 -3.49 6.50
C GLU A 25 1.68 -2.66 5.25
N LEU A 26 2.54 -1.64 5.41
CA LEU A 26 3.08 -0.85 4.31
C LEU A 26 3.78 -1.73 3.26
N ALA A 27 4.72 -2.58 3.68
CA ALA A 27 5.43 -3.47 2.76
C ALA A 27 4.48 -4.45 2.04
N THR A 28 3.39 -4.85 2.69
CA THR A 28 2.36 -5.70 2.09
C THR A 28 1.59 -4.97 1.00
N GLU A 29 1.16 -3.74 1.26
CA GLU A 29 0.46 -2.91 0.27
C GLU A 29 1.36 -2.52 -0.91
N GLU A 30 2.64 -2.22 -0.67
CA GLU A 30 3.64 -2.02 -1.74
C GLU A 30 3.80 -3.27 -2.63
N GLY A 31 3.82 -4.46 -2.02
CA GLY A 31 3.84 -5.73 -2.75
C GLY A 31 2.59 -5.96 -3.60
N ARG A 32 1.41 -5.59 -3.07
CA ARG A 32 0.14 -5.61 -3.82
C ARG A 32 0.18 -4.63 -4.99
N LEU A 33 0.66 -3.41 -4.77
CA LEU A 33 0.81 -2.40 -5.81
C LEU A 33 1.70 -2.89 -6.95
N LYS A 34 2.84 -3.49 -6.62
CA LYS A 34 3.75 -4.10 -7.61
C LYS A 34 3.04 -5.16 -8.46
N THR A 35 2.29 -6.05 -7.81
CA THR A 35 1.53 -7.10 -8.50
C THR A 35 0.50 -6.50 -9.46
N LYS A 36 -0.25 -5.48 -9.02
CA LYS A 36 -1.23 -4.78 -9.88
C LYS A 36 -0.58 -4.13 -11.10
N PHE A 37 0.56 -3.45 -10.93
CA PHE A 37 1.31 -2.89 -12.06
C PHE A 37 1.84 -3.98 -13.01
N GLN A 38 2.27 -5.12 -12.50
CA GLN A 38 2.67 -6.26 -13.34
C GLN A 38 1.50 -6.78 -14.17
N SER A 39 0.32 -6.93 -13.56
CA SER A 39 -0.91 -7.33 -14.29
C SER A 39 -1.30 -6.31 -15.36
N LEU A 40 -1.18 -5.01 -15.06
CA LEU A 40 -1.46 -3.95 -16.04
C LEU A 40 -0.47 -4.00 -17.20
N GLY A 41 0.82 -4.14 -16.89
CA GLY A 41 1.88 -4.30 -17.89
C GLY A 41 1.64 -5.51 -18.80
N GLN A 42 1.20 -6.64 -18.25
CA GLN A 42 0.84 -7.82 -19.06
C GLN A 42 -0.35 -7.58 -19.98
N LYS A 43 -1.39 -6.87 -19.51
CA LYS A 43 -2.55 -6.50 -20.34
C LYS A 43 -2.13 -5.55 -21.47
N LEU A 44 -1.35 -4.51 -21.15
CA LEU A 44 -0.82 -3.58 -22.13
C LEU A 44 0.07 -4.28 -23.16
N TYR A 45 0.97 -5.16 -22.71
CA TYR A 45 1.84 -5.94 -23.59
C TYR A 45 1.03 -6.76 -24.61
N LYS A 46 -0.03 -7.43 -24.17
CA LYS A 46 -0.93 -8.17 -25.07
C LYS A 46 -1.65 -7.25 -26.05
N ALA A 47 -2.09 -6.06 -25.62
CA ALA A 47 -2.72 -5.10 -26.51
C ALA A 47 -1.74 -4.53 -27.56
N VAL A 48 -0.47 -4.32 -27.20
CA VAL A 48 0.57 -3.94 -28.17
C VAL A 48 0.73 -5.02 -29.24
N GLN A 49 0.79 -6.29 -28.84
CA GLN A 49 0.93 -7.41 -29.78
C GLN A 49 -0.29 -7.57 -30.71
N GLY A 50 -1.49 -7.24 -30.21
CA GLY A 50 -2.74 -7.37 -30.97
C GLY A 50 -3.18 -6.11 -31.72
N ASP A 51 -2.41 -5.02 -31.70
CA ASP A 51 -2.80 -3.70 -32.21
C ASP A 51 -4.12 -3.16 -31.60
N LEU A 52 -4.32 -3.42 -30.30
CA LEU A 52 -5.51 -3.05 -29.52
C LEU A 52 -5.22 -1.92 -28.52
N LEU A 53 -4.13 -1.18 -28.69
CA LEU A 53 -3.75 -0.08 -27.79
C LEU A 53 -4.79 1.05 -27.76
N SER A 54 -5.48 1.29 -28.87
CA SER A 54 -6.50 2.34 -28.96
C SER A 54 -7.77 1.99 -28.18
N THR A 55 -8.05 0.70 -27.98
CA THR A 55 -9.27 0.19 -27.35
C THR A 55 -9.06 -0.29 -25.91
N ILE A 56 -7.83 -0.65 -25.53
CA ILE A 56 -7.53 -1.16 -24.18
C ILE A 56 -7.84 -0.16 -23.06
N LYS A 57 -7.81 1.14 -23.35
CA LYS A 57 -8.18 2.19 -22.37
C LYS A 57 -9.65 2.12 -21.95
N ASP A 58 -10.51 1.56 -22.80
CA ASP A 58 -11.95 1.44 -22.58
C ASP A 58 -12.33 0.02 -22.09
N ASP A 59 -11.35 -0.88 -21.96
CA ASP A 59 -11.54 -2.22 -21.41
C ASP A 59 -11.92 -2.11 -19.92
N PRO A 60 -13.10 -2.60 -19.49
CA PRO A 60 -13.56 -2.48 -18.10
C PRO A 60 -12.58 -3.07 -17.08
N SER A 61 -11.89 -4.16 -17.44
CA SER A 61 -10.92 -4.82 -16.57
C SER A 61 -9.62 -4.04 -16.43
N VAL A 62 -9.29 -3.17 -17.39
CA VAL A 62 -8.14 -2.26 -17.31
C VAL A 62 -8.51 -1.02 -16.49
N VAL A 63 -9.71 -0.47 -16.71
CA VAL A 63 -10.23 0.67 -15.94
C VAL A 63 -10.33 0.30 -14.45
N GLU A 64 -10.90 -0.87 -14.14
CA GLU A 64 -10.97 -1.39 -12.77
C GLU A 64 -9.57 -1.54 -12.16
N LEU A 65 -8.63 -2.14 -12.90
CA LEU A 65 -7.26 -2.33 -12.43
C LEU A 65 -6.53 -1.00 -12.17
N ILE A 66 -6.79 0.04 -12.97
CA ILE A 66 -6.27 1.40 -12.72
C ILE A 66 -6.89 1.98 -11.45
N GLY A 67 -8.21 1.85 -11.27
CA GLY A 67 -8.89 2.26 -10.04
C GLY A 67 -8.29 1.59 -8.80
N ASP A 68 -8.07 0.29 -8.87
CA ASP A 68 -7.42 -0.53 -7.85
C ASP A 68 -5.99 -0.06 -7.52
N ILE A 69 -5.22 0.35 -8.54
CA ILE A 69 -3.87 0.91 -8.36
C ILE A 69 -3.95 2.22 -7.57
N GLU A 70 -4.86 3.11 -7.94
CA GLU A 70 -5.03 4.42 -7.28
C GLU A 70 -5.55 4.29 -5.84
N GLU A 71 -6.37 3.28 -5.55
CA GLU A 71 -6.77 2.98 -4.18
C GLU A 71 -5.59 2.48 -3.33
N THR A 72 -4.79 1.53 -3.86
CA THR A 72 -3.63 1.03 -3.13
C THR A 72 -2.58 2.11 -2.89
N LYS A 73 -2.35 3.01 -3.85
CA LYS A 73 -1.47 4.18 -3.63
C LYS A 73 -1.95 5.05 -2.47
N ARG A 74 -3.24 5.37 -2.41
CA ARG A 74 -3.81 6.14 -1.29
C ARG A 74 -3.62 5.44 0.06
N ARG A 75 -3.82 4.12 0.11
CA ARG A 75 -3.57 3.34 1.34
C ARG A 75 -2.09 3.38 1.77
N ILE A 76 -1.17 3.33 0.82
CA ILE A 76 0.27 3.47 1.07
C ILE A 76 0.56 4.85 1.65
N GLU A 77 0.07 5.92 1.03
CA GLU A 77 0.24 7.30 1.52
C GLU A 77 -0.30 7.46 2.95
N ASP A 78 -1.47 6.89 3.25
CA ASP A 78 -2.05 6.89 4.59
C ASP A 78 -1.18 6.14 5.62
N LEU A 79 -0.60 5.00 5.24
CA LEU A 79 0.29 4.21 6.10
C LEU A 79 1.62 4.92 6.34
N GLU A 80 2.19 5.52 5.30
CA GLU A 80 3.39 6.35 5.41
C GLU A 80 3.15 7.55 6.33
N ALA A 81 2.02 8.24 6.20
CA ALA A 81 1.63 9.35 7.07
C ALA A 81 1.47 8.90 8.53
N LYS A 82 0.86 7.73 8.77
CA LYS A 82 0.76 7.15 10.13
C LYS A 82 2.12 6.83 10.74
N ILE A 83 3.03 6.25 9.94
CA ILE A 83 4.39 5.92 10.40
C ILE A 83 5.19 7.20 10.68
N ALA A 84 5.06 8.22 9.83
CA ALA A 84 5.73 9.52 10.00
C ALA A 84 5.18 10.32 11.19
N GLY A 85 3.87 10.21 11.47
CA GLY A 85 3.18 10.89 12.57
C GLY A 85 3.32 10.22 13.94
N GLY A 86 3.77 8.96 14.02
CA GLY A 86 3.89 8.17 15.25
C GLY A 86 5.05 8.53 16.18
N GLY A 87 5.67 9.71 16.01
CA GLY A 87 6.87 10.17 16.73
C GLY A 87 6.67 11.37 17.66
N ARG A 88 5.43 11.70 18.06
CA ARG A 88 5.14 12.76 19.05
C ARG A 88 4.54 12.20 20.32
#